data_AF-A0A920WPH3-F1
#
_entry.id   AF-A0A920WPH3-F1
#
_cell.length_a   1.000
_cell.length_b   1.000
_cell.length_c   1.000
_cell.angle_alpha   90.00
_cell.angle_beta   90.00
_cell.angle_gamma   90.00
#
_symmetry.space_group_name_H-M   'P 1'
#
loop_
_entity.id
_entity.type
_entity.pdbx_description
1 polymer ?
#
loop_
_entity_poly.entity_id
_entity_poly.type
_entity_poly.pdbx_seq_one_letter_code
_entity_poly.pdbx_strand_id
1 'polypeptide(L)'
;MVTADVRGPDGNDVQTWDECRRIGHLLADEALRIISGTEAQKNLKIRFRLWGDVTLPVDSPMLLAIMKSSPLRLAELDKKTIITRVNLVHVGDAQILTIPGEALPNIGYYLKRKMTGRHNFLFGLTNDALGYILTKEDWNSFERYDYVTRISLGESTAEILIRESLRLVNGTAAK
;
A
#
# COMPACT_ATOMS: atom_id res chain seq x y z
N MET A 1 3.04 -5.13 8.86
CA MET A 1 4.50 -5.13 9.06
C MET A 1 4.76 -5.93 10.32
N VAL A 2 5.46 -7.05 10.21
CA VAL A 2 6.00 -7.75 11.38
C VAL A 2 7.42 -7.27 11.48
N THR A 3 7.74 -6.51 12.53
CA THR A 3 9.10 -6.08 12.80
C THR A 3 9.71 -7.12 13.72
N ALA A 4 10.73 -7.83 13.24
CA ALA A 4 11.53 -8.70 14.09
C ALA A 4 12.52 -7.84 14.88
N ASP A 5 12.62 -8.10 16.19
CA ASP A 5 13.72 -7.55 16.97
C ASP A 5 14.99 -8.32 16.61
N VAL A 6 15.96 -7.60 16.04
CA VAL A 6 17.24 -8.14 15.58
C VAL A 6 18.38 -7.76 16.54
N ARG A 7 18.06 -7.13 17.67
CA ARG A 7 19.07 -6.66 18.62
C ARG A 7 19.60 -7.82 19.46
N GLY A 8 20.92 -7.88 19.56
CA GLY A 8 21.62 -8.81 20.43
C GLY A 8 21.56 -8.40 21.91
N PRO A 9 22.16 -9.21 22.80
CA PRO A 9 22.23 -8.91 24.25
C PRO A 9 22.93 -7.58 24.59
N ASP A 10 23.78 -7.09 23.69
CA ASP A 10 24.48 -5.80 23.79
C ASP A 10 23.65 -4.62 23.25
N GLY A 11 22.45 -4.88 22.74
CA GLY A 11 21.53 -3.89 22.18
C GLY A 11 21.81 -3.50 20.72
N ASN A 12 22.84 -4.07 20.10
CA ASN A 12 23.19 -3.80 18.70
C ASN A 12 22.50 -4.77 17.74
N ASP A 13 22.23 -4.33 16.53
CA ASP A 13 21.64 -5.19 15.50
C ASP A 13 22.61 -6.32 15.09
N VAL A 14 22.14 -7.56 15.14
CA VAL A 14 22.88 -8.73 14.65
C VAL A 14 22.56 -8.94 13.17
N GLN A 15 23.50 -8.57 12.30
CA GLN A 15 23.32 -8.62 10.84
C GLN A 15 24.07 -9.81 10.22
N THR A 16 23.76 -11.03 10.67
CA THR A 16 24.40 -12.26 10.16
C THR A 16 23.40 -13.14 9.41
N TRP A 17 23.90 -13.99 8.53
CA TRP A 17 23.06 -14.97 7.82
C TRP A 17 22.34 -15.92 8.79
N ASP A 18 23.02 -16.33 9.86
CA ASP A 18 22.43 -17.20 10.88
C ASP A 18 21.25 -16.53 11.59
N GLU A 19 21.36 -15.21 11.86
CA GLU A 19 20.25 -14.45 12.45
C GLU A 19 19.07 -14.30 11.48
N CYS A 20 19.34 -14.05 10.19
CA CYS A 20 18.30 -14.06 9.16
C CYS A 20 17.57 -15.41 9.13
N ARG A 21 18.30 -16.53 9.20
CA ARG A 21 17.71 -17.87 9.27
C ARG A 21 16.90 -18.08 10.53
N ARG A 22 17.40 -17.67 11.70
CA ARG A 22 16.69 -17.80 12.98
C ARG A 22 15.34 -17.08 12.94
N ILE A 23 15.31 -15.84 12.47
CA ILE A 23 14.08 -15.04 12.36
C ILE A 23 13.13 -15.65 11.33
N GLY A 24 13.65 -16.08 10.17
CA GLY A 24 12.85 -16.71 9.12
C GLY A 24 12.18 -18.01 9.60
N HIS A 25 12.93 -18.87 10.29
CA HIS A 25 12.40 -20.10 10.88
C HIS A 25 11.39 -19.80 11.99
N LEU A 26 11.67 -18.85 12.88
CA LEU A 26 10.72 -18.44 13.92
C LEU A 26 9.39 -17.95 13.33
N LEU A 27 9.43 -17.12 12.29
CA LEU A 27 8.22 -16.65 11.61
C LEU A 27 7.46 -17.80 10.95
N ALA A 28 8.17 -18.74 10.31
CA ALA A 28 7.58 -19.90 9.67
C ALA A 28 6.93 -20.85 10.69
N ASP A 29 7.63 -21.17 11.78
CA ASP A 29 7.15 -22.05 12.85
C ASP A 29 5.89 -21.46 13.50
N GLU A 30 5.89 -20.14 13.77
CA GLU A 30 4.76 -19.46 14.34
C GLU A 30 3.57 -19.40 13.37
N ALA A 31 3.81 -19.16 12.08
CA ALA A 31 2.78 -19.22 11.06
C ALA A 31 2.17 -20.63 10.96
N LEU A 32 2.99 -21.68 10.94
CA LEU A 32 2.55 -23.08 10.93
C LEU A 32 1.74 -23.42 12.19
N ARG A 33 2.19 -22.98 13.36
CA ARG A 33 1.50 -23.16 14.64
C ARG A 33 0.11 -22.50 14.65
N ILE A 34 -0.02 -21.30 14.07
CA ILE A 34 -1.30 -20.59 13.98
C ILE A 34 -2.27 -21.31 13.03
N ILE A 35 -1.80 -21.81 11.88
CA ILE A 35 -2.69 -22.42 10.88
C ILE A 35 -3.02 -23.89 11.16
N SER A 36 -2.26 -24.60 12.00
CA SER A 36 -2.41 -26.06 12.18
C SER A 36 -3.77 -26.51 12.70
N GLY A 37 -4.50 -25.63 13.40
CA GLY A 37 -5.85 -25.88 13.90
C GLY A 37 -6.96 -25.23 13.08
N THR A 38 -6.66 -24.68 11.90
CA THR A 38 -7.63 -23.93 11.09
C THR A 38 -8.22 -24.79 9.98
N GLU A 39 -9.48 -24.53 9.64
CA GLU A 39 -10.13 -25.18 8.51
C GLU A 39 -9.97 -24.35 7.23
N ALA A 40 -9.54 -25.00 6.15
CA ALA A 40 -9.48 -24.36 4.84
C ALA A 40 -10.90 -24.10 4.31
N GLN A 41 -11.13 -22.88 3.79
CA GLN A 41 -12.38 -22.55 3.13
C GLN A 41 -12.53 -23.34 1.82
N LYS A 42 -13.59 -24.15 1.74
CA LYS A 42 -13.94 -24.90 0.52
C LYS A 42 -14.75 -24.02 -0.44
N ASN A 43 -14.62 -24.26 -1.75
CA ASN A 43 -15.36 -23.56 -2.81
C ASN A 43 -15.21 -22.02 -2.78
N LEU A 44 -13.96 -21.56 -2.65
CA LEU A 44 -13.61 -20.14 -2.60
C LEU A 44 -14.08 -19.41 -3.86
N LYS A 45 -14.81 -18.31 -3.69
CA LYS A 45 -15.22 -17.43 -4.79
C LYS A 45 -14.31 -16.20 -4.81
N ILE A 46 -13.67 -15.98 -5.93
CA ILE A 46 -12.98 -14.72 -6.23
C ILE A 46 -13.97 -13.83 -6.97
N ARG A 47 -14.22 -12.63 -6.43
CA ARG A 47 -15.06 -11.63 -7.06
C ARG A 47 -14.27 -10.34 -7.21
N PHE A 48 -14.01 -9.97 -8.46
CA PHE A 48 -13.58 -8.62 -8.79
C PHE A 48 -14.79 -7.72 -8.65
N ARG A 49 -14.88 -7.02 -7.52
CA ARG A 49 -16.11 -6.30 -7.17
C ARG A 49 -16.17 -5.00 -7.95
N LEU A 50 -15.12 -4.20 -7.88
CA LEU A 50 -15.04 -2.87 -8.50
C LEU A 50 -13.58 -2.49 -8.77
N TRP A 51 -13.38 -1.66 -9.79
CA TRP A 51 -12.13 -0.96 -10.07
C TRP A 51 -12.45 0.49 -10.47
N GLY A 52 -11.46 1.36 -10.39
CA GLY A 52 -11.58 2.75 -10.83
C GLY A 52 -10.22 3.32 -11.21
N ASP A 53 -10.21 4.06 -12.31
CA ASP A 53 -9.06 4.86 -12.69
C ASP A 53 -9.05 6.15 -11.86
N VAL A 54 -7.87 6.52 -11.37
CA VAL A 54 -7.66 7.65 -10.48
C VAL A 54 -6.65 8.58 -11.12
N THR A 55 -7.08 9.80 -11.42
CA THR A 55 -6.19 10.86 -11.90
C THR A 55 -5.56 11.56 -10.70
N LEU A 56 -4.23 11.58 -10.66
CA LEU A 56 -3.45 12.20 -9.59
C LEU A 56 -2.59 13.33 -10.17
N PRO A 57 -2.60 14.53 -9.55
CA PRO A 57 -1.63 15.55 -9.87
C PRO A 57 -0.22 15.14 -9.41
N VAL A 58 0.79 15.65 -10.10
CA VAL A 58 2.21 15.48 -9.76
C VAL A 58 2.79 16.85 -9.48
N ASP A 59 2.95 17.15 -8.19
CA ASP A 59 3.49 18.41 -7.67
C ASP A 59 5.02 18.43 -7.77
N SER A 60 5.68 17.26 -7.62
CA SER A 60 7.13 17.12 -7.68
C SER A 60 7.67 17.28 -9.12
N PRO A 61 8.44 18.35 -9.42
CA PRO A 61 9.01 18.54 -10.76
C PRO A 61 9.98 17.43 -11.15
N MET A 62 10.73 16.91 -10.17
CA MET A 62 11.67 15.81 -10.35
C MET A 62 10.94 14.53 -10.74
N LEU A 63 9.90 14.13 -10.00
CA LEU A 63 9.15 12.92 -10.32
C LEU A 63 8.42 13.06 -11.66
N LEU A 64 7.86 14.24 -11.95
CA LEU A 64 7.24 14.51 -13.23
C LEU A 64 8.24 14.35 -14.40
N ALA A 65 9.46 14.86 -14.25
CA ALA A 65 10.50 14.69 -15.26
C ALA A 65 10.86 13.20 -15.45
N ILE A 66 11.06 12.46 -14.36
CA ILE A 66 11.34 11.01 -14.40
C ILE A 66 10.20 10.26 -15.11
N MET A 67 8.95 10.57 -14.78
CA MET A 67 7.77 9.92 -15.36
C MET A 67 7.63 10.18 -16.86
N LYS A 68 7.93 11.41 -17.31
CA LYS A 68 7.91 11.79 -18.74
C LYS A 68 9.06 11.17 -19.52
N SER A 69 10.24 11.07 -18.92
CA SER A 69 11.42 10.45 -19.53
C SER A 69 11.41 8.93 -19.47
N SER A 70 10.55 8.33 -18.64
CA SER A 70 10.44 6.88 -18.50
C SER A 70 9.96 6.23 -19.81
N PRO A 71 10.56 5.10 -20.23
CA PRO A 71 10.09 4.34 -21.38
C PRO A 71 8.66 3.80 -21.19
N LEU A 72 8.16 3.76 -19.95
CA LEU A 72 6.81 3.33 -19.60
C LEU A 72 5.75 4.41 -19.85
N ARG A 73 6.14 5.64 -20.22
CA ARG A 73 5.23 6.78 -20.52
C ARG A 73 4.16 6.99 -19.44
N LEU A 74 4.58 7.02 -18.18
CA LEU A 74 3.70 7.09 -17.02
C LEU A 74 2.92 8.41 -16.92
N ALA A 75 3.38 9.45 -17.62
CA ALA A 75 2.70 10.73 -17.77
C ALA A 75 2.74 11.18 -19.24
N GLU A 76 1.66 11.80 -19.71
CA GLU A 76 1.66 12.50 -20.99
C GLU A 76 2.60 13.72 -20.94
N LEU A 77 3.24 14.04 -22.07
CA LEU A 77 4.29 15.08 -22.14
C LEU A 77 3.80 16.48 -21.75
N ASP A 78 2.54 16.80 -22.03
CA ASP A 78 1.89 18.09 -21.79
C ASP A 78 1.10 18.13 -20.47
N LYS A 79 0.86 16.99 -19.83
CA LYS A 79 0.12 16.92 -18.56
C LYS A 79 1.03 16.96 -17.34
N LYS A 80 0.45 17.39 -16.22
CA LYS A 80 1.02 17.31 -14.86
C LYS A 80 0.26 16.32 -13.99
N THR A 81 -0.39 15.36 -14.64
CA THR A 81 -1.22 14.35 -13.99
C THR A 81 -0.84 12.98 -14.51
N ILE A 82 -1.04 11.98 -13.67
CA ILE A 82 -0.97 10.57 -14.06
C ILE A 82 -2.31 9.90 -13.81
N ILE A 83 -2.54 8.79 -14.48
CA ILE A 83 -3.70 7.93 -14.25
C ILE A 83 -3.16 6.62 -13.67
N THR A 84 -3.69 6.23 -12.51
CA THR A 84 -3.42 4.94 -11.88
C THR A 84 -4.73 4.18 -11.66
N ARG A 85 -4.65 2.94 -11.19
CA ARG A 85 -5.82 2.11 -10.91
C ARG A 85 -5.89 1.68 -9.45
N VAL A 86 -7.11 1.65 -8.93
CA VAL A 86 -7.45 1.04 -7.65
C VAL A 86 -8.50 -0.05 -7.87
N ASN A 87 -8.34 -1.19 -7.21
CA ASN A 87 -9.22 -2.35 -7.29
C ASN A 87 -9.69 -2.76 -5.89
N LEU A 88 -10.92 -3.25 -5.82
CA LEU A 88 -11.48 -3.93 -4.67
C LEU A 88 -11.82 -5.37 -5.04
N VAL A 89 -11.11 -6.31 -4.42
CA VAL A 89 -11.23 -7.75 -4.68
C VAL A 89 -11.76 -8.45 -3.44
N HIS A 90 -12.72 -9.36 -3.63
CA HIS A 90 -13.18 -10.25 -2.58
C HIS A 90 -12.69 -11.66 -2.86
N VAL A 91 -12.12 -12.30 -1.85
CA VAL A 91 -11.60 -13.67 -1.91
C VAL A 91 -12.15 -14.41 -0.69
N GLY A 92 -13.22 -15.18 -0.88
CA GLY A 92 -13.95 -15.77 0.26
C GLY A 92 -14.49 -14.69 1.20
N ASP A 93 -14.05 -14.71 2.46
CA ASP A 93 -14.37 -13.71 3.50
C ASP A 93 -13.34 -12.56 3.61
N ALA A 94 -12.27 -12.61 2.81
CA ALA A 94 -11.30 -11.54 2.70
C ALA A 94 -11.76 -10.46 1.70
N GLN A 95 -11.50 -9.21 2.05
CA GLN A 95 -11.61 -8.05 1.16
C GLN A 95 -10.23 -7.40 1.04
N ILE A 96 -9.81 -7.19 -0.20
CA ILE A 96 -8.49 -6.68 -0.56
C ILE A 96 -8.69 -5.38 -1.33
N LEU A 97 -8.09 -4.30 -0.84
CA LEU A 97 -8.00 -3.02 -1.54
C LEU A 97 -6.55 -2.79 -1.98
N THR A 98 -6.34 -2.50 -3.26
CA THR A 98 -5.02 -2.22 -3.83
C THR A 98 -4.64 -0.77 -3.62
N ILE A 99 -3.37 -0.47 -3.39
CA ILE A 99 -2.82 0.88 -3.26
C ILE A 99 -1.63 1.01 -4.21
N PRO A 100 -1.64 1.98 -5.13
CA PRO A 100 -0.60 2.16 -6.16
C PRO A 100 0.67 2.84 -5.61
N GLY A 101 1.15 2.42 -4.44
CA GLY A 101 2.29 3.03 -3.77
C GLY A 101 2.44 2.55 -2.33
N GLU A 102 3.24 3.29 -1.57
CA GLU A 102 3.55 3.05 -0.15
C GLU A 102 2.76 4.03 0.72
N ALA A 103 1.50 3.68 1.04
CA ALA A 103 0.69 4.49 1.94
C ALA A 103 1.17 4.43 3.39
N LEU A 104 1.19 5.60 4.04
CA LEU A 104 1.50 5.68 5.46
C LEU A 104 0.50 4.90 6.33
N PRO A 105 0.94 4.44 7.52
CA PRO A 105 0.10 3.60 8.39
C PRO A 105 -1.26 4.22 8.73
N ASN A 106 -1.33 5.53 8.97
CA ASN A 106 -2.57 6.26 9.26
C ASN A 106 -3.62 6.09 8.15
N ILE A 107 -3.23 6.22 6.88
CA ILE A 107 -4.08 5.99 5.70
C ILE A 107 -4.57 4.54 5.70
N GLY A 108 -3.64 3.59 5.90
CA GLY A 108 -3.98 2.17 5.90
C GLY A 108 -4.96 1.78 7.01
N TYR A 109 -4.74 2.24 8.23
CA TYR A 109 -5.66 2.03 9.35
C TYR A 109 -7.01 2.69 9.11
N TYR A 110 -7.02 3.91 8.55
CA TYR A 110 -8.26 4.59 8.21
C TYR A 110 -9.10 3.79 7.22
N LEU A 111 -8.51 3.34 6.11
CA LEU A 111 -9.21 2.55 5.09
C LEU A 111 -9.71 1.21 5.64
N LYS A 112 -8.88 0.46 6.38
CA LYS A 112 -9.27 -0.84 6.94
C LYS A 112 -10.48 -0.77 7.88
N ARG A 113 -10.66 0.33 8.63
CA ARG A 113 -11.84 0.55 9.49
C ARG A 113 -13.13 0.81 8.71
N LYS A 114 -13.02 1.22 7.44
CA LYS A 114 -14.17 1.52 6.57
C LYS A 114 -14.50 0.36 5.62
N MET A 115 -13.55 -0.54 5.40
CA MET A 115 -13.74 -1.79 4.66
C MET A 115 -14.73 -2.71 5.36
N THR A 116 -15.42 -3.54 4.57
CA THR A 116 -16.58 -4.34 4.99
C THR A 116 -16.32 -5.84 5.00
N GLY A 117 -15.12 -6.29 4.59
CA GLY A 117 -14.72 -7.69 4.69
C GLY A 117 -14.55 -8.15 6.13
N ARG A 118 -14.60 -9.47 6.34
CA ARG A 118 -14.25 -10.08 7.64
C ARG A 118 -12.73 -9.96 7.88
N HIS A 119 -11.96 -10.14 6.81
CA HIS A 119 -10.50 -9.96 6.81
C HIS A 119 -10.11 -8.89 5.79
N ASN A 120 -9.68 -7.72 6.28
CA ASN A 120 -9.36 -6.57 5.44
C ASN A 120 -7.85 -6.46 5.19
N PHE A 121 -7.48 -6.55 3.91
CA PHE A 121 -6.11 -6.42 3.43
C PHE A 121 -5.94 -5.17 2.58
N LEU A 122 -4.76 -4.58 2.71
CA LEU A 122 -4.29 -3.52 1.84
C LEU A 122 -3.03 -4.02 1.16
N PHE A 123 -3.04 -4.06 -0.16
CA PHE A 123 -1.87 -4.45 -0.94
C PHE A 123 -1.24 -3.17 -1.51
N GLY A 124 -0.10 -2.76 -0.96
CA GLY A 124 0.70 -1.67 -1.50
C GLY A 124 1.42 -2.08 -2.78
N LEU A 125 1.99 -1.11 -3.49
CA LEU A 125 2.77 -1.32 -4.73
C LEU A 125 2.03 -2.18 -5.77
N THR A 126 0.73 -1.95 -5.94
CA THR A 126 -0.13 -2.70 -6.86
C THR A 126 -0.66 -1.81 -7.98
N ASN A 127 -0.72 -2.35 -9.20
CA ASN A 127 -0.93 -1.63 -10.46
C ASN A 127 0.20 -0.65 -10.83
N ASP A 128 0.68 0.13 -9.86
CA ASP A 128 1.79 1.08 -10.02
C ASP A 128 2.64 1.19 -8.74
N ALA A 129 3.79 1.87 -8.85
CA ALA A 129 4.73 2.13 -7.77
C ALA A 129 5.00 3.65 -7.64
N LEU A 130 4.02 4.39 -7.13
CA LEU A 130 4.03 5.87 -7.11
C LEU A 130 4.82 6.49 -5.95
N GLY A 131 5.69 5.72 -5.31
CA GLY A 131 6.42 6.13 -4.11
C GLY A 131 5.54 6.23 -2.88
N TYR A 132 5.91 7.10 -1.94
CA TYR A 132 5.18 7.27 -0.68
C TYR A 132 3.89 8.05 -0.88
N ILE A 133 2.86 7.68 -0.11
CA ILE A 133 1.58 8.39 -0.08
C ILE A 133 1.34 8.83 1.36
N LEU A 134 1.30 10.15 1.55
CA LEU A 134 1.19 10.81 2.85
C LEU A 134 -0.09 11.61 2.91
N THR A 135 -0.68 11.73 4.10
CA THR A 135 -1.77 12.69 4.30
C THR A 135 -1.21 14.11 4.25
N LYS A 136 -2.07 15.09 3.95
CA LYS A 136 -1.66 16.50 3.90
C LYS A 136 -1.10 17.00 5.23
N GLU A 137 -1.57 16.45 6.35
CA GLU A 137 -1.07 16.78 7.69
C GLU A 137 0.37 16.29 7.91
N ASP A 138 0.78 15.23 7.21
CA ASP A 138 2.13 14.68 7.26
C ASP A 138 3.07 15.29 6.18
N TRP A 139 2.55 16.13 5.30
CA TRP A 139 3.33 16.70 4.20
C TRP A 139 4.26 17.82 4.69
N ASN A 140 5.59 17.65 4.53
CA ASN A 140 6.61 18.60 5.01
C ASN A 140 6.46 18.98 6.50
N SER A 141 5.90 18.08 7.33
CA SER A 141 5.58 18.39 8.73
C SER A 141 6.74 18.15 9.70
N PHE A 142 7.66 17.24 9.37
CA PHE A 142 8.83 16.91 10.19
C PHE A 142 10.04 16.63 9.30
N GLU A 143 11.25 16.96 9.78
CA GLU A 143 12.52 16.63 9.10
C GLU A 143 12.63 15.13 8.77
N ARG A 144 12.14 14.26 9.67
CA ARG A 144 12.13 12.82 9.45
C ARG A 144 11.28 12.40 8.24
N TYR A 145 10.34 13.25 7.81
CA TYR A 145 9.47 13.02 6.67
C TYR A 145 9.99 13.62 5.36
N ASP A 146 11.12 14.34 5.37
CA ASP A 146 11.71 14.95 4.17
C ASP A 146 11.90 13.94 3.04
N TYR A 147 12.38 12.73 3.36
CA TYR A 147 12.57 11.67 2.38
C TYR A 147 11.25 11.22 1.75
N VAL A 148 10.25 10.90 2.57
CA VAL A 148 8.97 10.38 2.10
C VAL A 148 8.16 11.44 1.37
N THR A 149 8.23 12.71 1.79
CA THR A 149 7.62 13.83 1.06
C THR A 149 8.28 14.06 -0.30
N ARG A 150 9.62 14.00 -0.38
CA ARG A 150 10.35 14.17 -1.65
C ARG A 150 10.05 13.08 -2.68
N ILE A 151 9.75 11.86 -2.22
CA ILE A 151 9.43 10.69 -3.06
C ILE A 151 7.91 10.44 -3.10
N SER A 152 7.11 11.48 -2.95
CA SER A 152 5.65 11.45 -3.14
C SER A 152 5.23 12.35 -4.30
N LEU A 153 4.12 12.01 -4.95
CA LEU A 153 3.59 12.78 -6.07
C LEU A 153 3.15 14.17 -5.66
N GLY A 154 2.52 14.31 -4.48
CA GLY A 154 1.93 15.58 -4.06
C GLY A 154 1.14 15.49 -2.75
N GLU A 155 0.85 16.65 -2.19
CA GLU A 155 0.15 16.79 -0.90
C GLU A 155 -1.29 16.25 -0.97
N SER A 156 -1.93 16.38 -2.14
CA SER A 156 -3.32 15.95 -2.37
C SER A 156 -3.48 14.46 -2.69
N THR A 157 -2.39 13.71 -2.89
CA THR A 157 -2.43 12.33 -3.38
C THR A 157 -3.22 11.39 -2.46
N ALA A 158 -2.98 11.46 -1.15
CA ALA A 158 -3.70 10.62 -0.20
C ALA A 158 -5.19 10.94 -0.15
N GLU A 159 -5.56 12.23 -0.15
CA GLU A 159 -6.97 12.65 -0.08
C GLU A 159 -7.77 12.09 -1.26
N ILE A 160 -7.21 12.19 -2.47
CA ILE A 160 -7.82 11.66 -3.69
C ILE A 160 -7.93 10.13 -3.61
N LEU A 161 -6.83 9.44 -3.29
CA LEU A 161 -6.83 7.97 -3.22
C LEU A 161 -7.77 7.42 -2.15
N ILE A 162 -7.86 8.07 -0.99
CA ILE A 162 -8.80 7.71 0.08
C ILE A 162 -10.23 7.85 -0.44
N ARG A 163 -10.56 8.98 -1.06
CA ARG A 163 -11.91 9.23 -1.60
C ARG A 163 -12.31 8.17 -2.61
N GLU A 164 -11.46 7.89 -3.60
CA GLU A 164 -11.77 6.90 -4.65
C GLU A 164 -11.83 5.47 -4.07
N SER A 165 -10.94 5.13 -3.14
CA SER A 165 -10.98 3.84 -2.44
C SER A 165 -12.30 3.63 -1.68
N LEU A 166 -12.77 4.66 -0.96
CA LEU A 166 -14.03 4.58 -0.23
C LEU A 166 -15.25 4.49 -1.14
N ARG A 167 -15.23 5.11 -2.33
CA ARG A 167 -16.27 4.92 -3.34
C ARG A 167 -16.38 3.45 -3.75
N LEU A 168 -15.25 2.79 -4.01
CA LEU A 168 -15.23 1.34 -4.32
C LEU A 168 -15.73 0.51 -3.14
N VAL A 169 -15.27 0.78 -1.92
CA VAL A 169 -15.72 0.06 -0.71
C VAL A 169 -17.24 0.15 -0.53
N ASN A 170 -17.80 1.34 -0.72
CA ASN A 170 -19.23 1.64 -0.58
C ASN A 170 -20.09 1.16 -1.77
N GLY A 171 -19.48 0.63 -2.83
CA GLY A 171 -20.21 0.09 -3.99
C GLY A 171 -20.61 1.13 -5.04
N THR A 172 -20.09 2.36 -4.97
CA THR A 172 -20.32 3.41 -5.97
C THR A 172 -19.14 3.41 -6.94
N ALA A 173 -19.22 2.64 -8.02
CA ALA A 173 -18.19 2.68 -9.07
C ALA A 173 -18.12 4.09 -9.68
N ALA A 174 -16.91 4.57 -9.99
CA ALA A 174 -16.76 5.74 -10.86
C ALA A 174 -17.41 5.41 -12.22
N LYS A 175 -18.30 6.30 -12.68
CA LYS A 175 -18.93 6.20 -14.01
C LYS A 175 -17.93 6.46 -15.11
#